data_AF-A0A538DNY8-F1
#
_entry.id   AF-A0A538DNY8-F1
#
_cell.length_a   1.000
_cell.length_b   1.000
_cell.length_c   1.000
_cell.angle_alpha   90.00
_cell.angle_beta   90.00
_cell.angle_gamma   90.00
#
_symmetry.space_group_name_H-M   'P 1'
#
loop_
_entity.id
_entity.type
_entity.pdbx_description
1 polymer ?
#
loop_
_entity_poly.entity_id
_entity_poly.type
_entity_poly.pdbx_seq_one_letter_code
_entity_poly.pdbx_strand_id
1 'polypeptide(L)'
;MPHRVRREESAALVCESLRDLARRRLQPCPRALSFAELRSARGPVREHSRARRLAGRLAPQGVAQIPKGRFPEAAGIPSLNRRVTGPRHRRAVEQRPRQLALPELFLGLTAIAVAVVLTAHIFAGTIHDVRHSRDTLSVTGSARVPIDANLARWSLAVAPQASSRAKAARQLRRESAYVRDFLRKAGIPSTAISLSVVQTSTIVTRLSKHRLRTRYSVSQEVEVSTRQIDVVEATATRIGQLLERGVDVSPSPIQYLSTELTKAKLDALAAATEEARHRAEILIHGLGGKLGRMRNSSQGVFQVTPRDSTEVSDYGISDTSSREKDVNAVVSATFDVKR
;
A
#
# COMPACT_ATOMS: atom_id res chain seq x y z
N MET A 1 18.04 -46.93 30.35
CA MET A 1 17.94 -47.38 28.93
C MET A 1 17.75 -46.16 28.05
N PRO A 2 18.57 -45.94 27.01
CA PRO A 2 18.35 -44.88 26.03
C PRO A 2 17.72 -45.44 24.74
N HIS A 3 16.58 -44.88 24.30
CA HIS A 3 16.05 -45.18 22.97
C HIS A 3 16.65 -44.26 21.91
N ARG A 4 17.10 -44.87 20.81
CA ARG A 4 17.86 -44.26 19.72
C ARG A 4 17.12 -44.54 18.41
N VAL A 5 16.58 -43.51 17.77
CA VAL A 5 15.97 -43.58 16.42
C VAL A 5 16.46 -42.34 15.66
N ARG A 6 17.54 -42.42 14.88
CA ARG A 6 17.67 -42.89 13.49
C ARG A 6 17.01 -41.94 12.48
N ARG A 7 17.87 -41.18 11.78
CA ARG A 7 17.58 -40.38 10.57
C ARG A 7 17.49 -41.30 9.34
N GLU A 8 17.07 -40.67 8.23
CA GLU A 8 17.21 -41.06 6.82
C GLU A 8 15.97 -41.64 6.12
N GLU A 9 15.90 -41.33 4.81
CA GLU A 9 14.94 -41.73 3.76
C GLU A 9 13.70 -40.85 3.51
N SER A 10 13.87 -39.79 2.70
CA SER A 10 12.87 -39.26 1.75
C SER A 10 13.50 -38.20 0.81
N ALA A 11 14.42 -38.61 -0.05
CA ALA A 11 15.11 -37.72 -0.99
C ALA A 11 15.27 -38.36 -2.39
N ALA A 12 14.18 -38.86 -2.98
CA ALA A 12 14.19 -39.50 -4.29
C ALA A 12 12.81 -39.46 -5.00
N LEU A 13 12.29 -38.28 -5.37
CA LEU A 13 11.02 -38.17 -6.14
C LEU A 13 10.78 -36.82 -6.87
N VAL A 14 11.82 -36.17 -7.43
CA VAL A 14 11.65 -34.87 -8.16
C VAL A 14 12.43 -34.77 -9.50
N CYS A 15 13.29 -35.72 -9.87
CA CYS A 15 14.23 -35.53 -10.99
C CYS A 15 13.71 -35.82 -12.41
N GLU A 16 12.40 -36.03 -12.62
CA GLU A 16 11.88 -36.56 -13.89
C GLU A 16 10.73 -35.71 -14.49
N SER A 17 11.03 -34.47 -14.87
CA SER A 17 10.13 -33.63 -15.70
C SER A 17 10.84 -32.52 -16.52
N LEU A 18 12.06 -32.12 -16.14
CA LEU A 18 12.75 -30.95 -16.71
C LEU A 18 13.62 -31.19 -17.97
N ARG A 19 13.22 -32.12 -18.86
CA ARG A 19 13.90 -32.31 -20.17
C ARG A 19 13.09 -31.86 -21.39
N ASP A 20 11.80 -31.57 -21.27
CA ASP A 20 10.92 -31.37 -22.43
C ASP A 20 10.54 -29.91 -22.76
N LEU A 21 10.96 -28.94 -21.93
CA LEU A 21 10.70 -27.51 -22.18
C LEU A 21 11.67 -26.85 -23.17
N ALA A 22 12.68 -27.59 -23.67
CA ALA A 22 13.69 -27.07 -24.61
C ALA A 22 13.24 -27.04 -26.10
N ARG A 23 11.96 -27.32 -26.41
CA ARG A 23 11.44 -27.48 -27.79
C ARG A 23 10.29 -26.52 -28.18
N ARG A 24 10.33 -25.25 -27.74
CA ARG A 24 9.43 -24.20 -28.31
C ARG A 24 10.21 -22.97 -28.78
N ARG A 25 10.51 -22.93 -30.08
CA ARG A 25 10.95 -21.72 -30.79
C ARG A 25 9.74 -20.82 -31.07
N LEU A 26 9.70 -19.63 -30.48
CA LEU A 26 8.87 -18.51 -30.96
C LEU A 26 9.71 -17.22 -30.94
N GLN A 27 9.45 -16.32 -31.89
CA GLN A 27 10.36 -15.26 -32.32
C GLN A 27 10.29 -13.97 -31.46
N PRO A 28 11.34 -13.12 -31.47
CA PRO A 28 11.34 -11.85 -30.75
C PRO A 28 10.61 -10.72 -31.50
N CYS A 29 9.80 -9.93 -30.78
CA CYS A 29 9.21 -8.67 -31.25
C CYS A 29 10.17 -7.47 -31.06
N PRO A 30 9.98 -6.36 -31.82
CA PRO A 30 11.02 -5.34 -31.98
C PRO A 30 11.11 -4.27 -30.88
N ARG A 31 12.35 -3.80 -30.67
CA ARG A 31 12.81 -2.54 -30.04
C ARG A 31 11.76 -1.65 -29.33
N ALA A 32 11.89 -1.53 -28.01
CA ALA A 32 11.40 -0.37 -27.26
C ALA A 32 12.36 0.83 -27.43
N LEU A 33 11.78 2.05 -27.48
CA LEU A 33 12.50 3.32 -27.69
C LEU A 33 13.30 3.77 -26.46
N SER A 34 14.30 4.62 -26.68
CA SER A 34 15.24 5.06 -25.64
C SER A 34 14.68 6.20 -24.78
N PHE A 35 15.18 6.32 -23.54
CA PHE A 35 14.74 7.29 -22.53
C PHE A 35 15.06 8.77 -22.85
N ALA A 36 15.65 9.06 -24.02
CA ALA A 36 16.12 10.39 -24.41
C ALA A 36 15.03 11.30 -25.02
N GLU A 37 13.99 10.73 -25.63
CA GLU A 37 13.00 11.50 -26.42
C GLU A 37 11.83 12.06 -25.61
N LEU A 38 11.71 11.71 -24.32
CA LEU A 38 10.62 12.16 -23.43
C LEU A 38 10.88 13.50 -22.69
N ARG A 39 11.95 14.24 -23.01
CA ARG A 39 12.35 15.46 -22.28
C ARG A 39 11.96 16.81 -22.91
N SER A 40 11.43 16.87 -24.14
CA SER A 40 11.15 18.15 -24.82
C SER A 40 9.74 18.72 -24.61
N ALA A 41 8.87 18.03 -23.87
CA ALA A 41 7.45 18.40 -23.74
C ALA A 41 7.03 18.72 -22.29
N ARG A 42 7.43 19.89 -21.77
CA ARG A 42 6.78 20.56 -20.62
C ARG A 42 7.19 22.04 -20.55
N GLY A 43 6.24 22.92 -20.92
CA GLY A 43 6.37 24.38 -20.76
C GLY A 43 6.07 24.85 -19.32
N PRO A 44 6.29 26.15 -19.01
CA PRO A 44 6.26 26.67 -17.65
C PRO A 44 4.83 26.86 -17.09
N VAL A 45 4.68 26.56 -15.81
CA VAL A 45 3.44 26.81 -15.02
C VAL A 45 3.42 28.27 -14.55
N ARG A 46 2.29 28.96 -14.72
CA ARG A 46 2.04 30.29 -14.13
C ARG A 46 1.25 30.16 -12.83
N GLU A 47 1.72 30.84 -11.78
CA GLU A 47 0.96 31.02 -10.54
C GLU A 47 -0.20 32.00 -10.72
N HIS A 48 -1.33 31.74 -10.04
CA HIS A 48 -2.39 32.72 -9.85
C HIS A 48 -2.65 32.97 -8.37
N SER A 49 -2.15 34.12 -7.89
CA SER A 49 -2.30 34.59 -6.51
C SER A 49 -3.24 35.79 -6.46
N ARG A 50 -4.51 35.59 -6.03
CA ARG A 50 -5.40 36.56 -5.35
C ARG A 50 -6.87 36.08 -5.33
N ALA A 51 -7.43 35.90 -4.13
CA ALA A 51 -8.62 36.64 -3.66
C ALA A 51 -9.10 36.09 -2.29
N ARG A 52 -8.84 36.83 -1.21
CA ARG A 52 -9.56 36.66 0.07
C ARG A 52 -10.78 37.60 0.11
N ARG A 53 -11.80 37.15 0.85
CA ARG A 53 -12.94 37.87 1.45
C ARG A 53 -14.29 37.68 0.74
N LEU A 54 -15.18 36.92 1.38
CA LEU A 54 -16.25 37.49 2.22
C LEU A 54 -17.02 36.35 2.91
N ALA A 55 -16.90 36.27 4.24
CA ALA A 55 -17.80 35.46 5.06
C ALA A 55 -18.84 36.42 5.66
N GLY A 56 -20.13 36.19 5.36
CA GLY A 56 -21.23 37.04 5.78
C GLY A 56 -22.51 36.23 5.90
N ARG A 57 -23.02 36.12 7.13
CA ARG A 57 -24.25 35.43 7.53
C ARG A 57 -25.45 35.81 6.65
N LEU A 58 -26.41 34.90 6.47
CA LEU A 58 -27.80 35.06 6.92
C LEU A 58 -28.70 33.85 6.62
N ALA A 59 -29.69 33.67 7.50
CA ALA A 59 -30.91 32.88 7.37
C ALA A 59 -31.98 33.61 8.22
N PRO A 60 -33.29 33.27 8.17
CA PRO A 60 -34.14 32.76 7.08
C PRO A 60 -35.38 33.68 6.87
N GLN A 61 -36.53 33.14 6.42
CA GLN A 61 -37.83 33.82 6.13
C GLN A 61 -37.87 34.61 4.80
N GLY A 62 -39.00 34.79 4.08
CA GLY A 62 -40.37 34.29 4.24
C GLY A 62 -41.31 34.76 3.09
N VAL A 63 -42.42 34.03 2.88
CA VAL A 63 -43.61 34.24 2.01
C VAL A 63 -43.86 35.63 1.37
N ALA A 64 -44.15 35.70 0.04
CA ALA A 64 -45.27 36.49 -0.54
C ALA A 64 -45.52 36.32 -2.09
N GLN A 65 -46.74 35.91 -2.43
CA GLN A 65 -47.68 36.31 -3.53
C GLN A 65 -47.21 37.00 -4.84
N ILE A 66 -47.89 36.65 -5.97
CA ILE A 66 -48.00 37.45 -7.20
C ILE A 66 -49.49 37.53 -7.66
N PRO A 67 -50.05 38.70 -8.04
CA PRO A 67 -51.48 38.89 -8.34
C PRO A 67 -51.86 38.86 -9.85
N LYS A 68 -53.15 39.03 -10.15
CA LYS A 68 -53.78 39.02 -11.49
C LYS A 68 -54.00 40.41 -12.11
N GLY A 69 -53.98 40.47 -13.45
CA GLY A 69 -54.63 41.47 -14.31
C GLY A 69 -53.74 41.88 -15.50
N ARG A 70 -54.20 42.36 -16.66
CA ARG A 70 -55.48 42.39 -17.40
C ARG A 70 -55.12 43.04 -18.78
N PHE A 71 -55.73 42.56 -19.85
CA PHE A 71 -55.76 43.07 -21.25
C PHE A 71 -55.90 44.62 -21.41
N PRO A 72 -55.57 45.27 -22.56
CA PRO A 72 -55.91 44.89 -23.96
C PRO A 72 -54.70 44.96 -24.95
N GLU A 73 -54.77 45.05 -26.31
CA GLU A 73 -55.87 45.36 -27.26
C GLU A 73 -55.75 44.69 -28.67
N ALA A 74 -55.93 45.45 -29.77
CA ALA A 74 -56.18 45.05 -31.17
C ALA A 74 -55.02 45.46 -32.13
N ALA A 75 -55.04 45.32 -33.48
CA ALA A 75 -56.08 44.98 -34.47
C ALA A 75 -55.43 44.44 -35.79
N GLY A 76 -56.20 43.86 -36.71
CA GLY A 76 -55.66 43.37 -38.01
C GLY A 76 -56.63 42.66 -38.97
N ILE A 77 -57.86 43.16 -39.11
CA ILE A 77 -58.92 42.71 -40.06
C ILE A 77 -58.55 43.26 -41.46
N PRO A 78 -58.72 42.60 -42.64
CA PRO A 78 -60.04 42.29 -43.27
C PRO A 78 -60.08 41.09 -44.26
N SER A 79 -61.14 40.82 -45.04
CA SER A 79 -62.61 40.75 -44.85
C SER A 79 -63.22 40.28 -46.18
N LEU A 80 -64.39 39.62 -46.23
CA LEU A 80 -65.41 39.91 -47.26
C LEU A 80 -66.77 39.22 -47.01
N ASN A 81 -67.81 40.05 -47.12
CA ASN A 81 -69.24 39.77 -47.09
C ASN A 81 -69.74 38.55 -47.89
N ARG A 82 -70.80 37.90 -47.38
CA ARG A 82 -72.15 38.11 -47.98
C ARG A 82 -73.31 37.85 -47.01
N ARG A 83 -74.32 38.71 -47.10
CA ARG A 83 -75.59 38.64 -46.33
C ARG A 83 -76.52 37.59 -46.95
N VAL A 84 -77.35 36.94 -46.14
CA VAL A 84 -78.83 36.83 -46.34
C VAL A 84 -79.50 36.71 -44.96
N THR A 85 -80.66 37.34 -44.79
CA THR A 85 -81.49 37.36 -43.58
C THR A 85 -82.57 36.27 -43.57
N GLY A 86 -82.86 35.67 -42.41
CA GLY A 86 -84.00 34.77 -42.17
C GLY A 86 -84.40 34.74 -40.67
N PRO A 87 -85.69 34.56 -40.31
CA PRO A 87 -86.21 35.03 -39.02
C PRO A 87 -86.19 34.05 -37.83
N ARG A 88 -86.39 34.63 -36.64
CA ARG A 88 -86.50 34.00 -35.30
C ARG A 88 -87.50 32.84 -35.23
N HIS A 89 -87.23 31.85 -34.37
CA HIS A 89 -88.20 31.38 -33.37
C HIS A 89 -87.53 30.75 -32.12
N ARG A 90 -88.24 30.77 -30.98
CA ARG A 90 -87.77 30.39 -29.62
C ARG A 90 -87.78 28.86 -29.37
N ARG A 91 -86.92 28.42 -28.42
CA ARG A 91 -87.05 27.34 -27.38
C ARG A 91 -85.71 26.61 -27.24
N ALA A 92 -85.32 26.00 -26.12
CA ALA A 92 -85.69 26.12 -24.70
C ALA A 92 -84.45 25.72 -23.87
N VAL A 93 -84.44 25.95 -22.55
CA VAL A 93 -83.33 25.48 -21.69
C VAL A 93 -83.43 23.96 -21.52
N GLU A 94 -82.38 23.22 -21.86
CA GLU A 94 -82.32 21.78 -21.63
C GLU A 94 -80.98 21.38 -20.99
N GLN A 95 -81.04 20.90 -19.76
CA GLN A 95 -79.90 20.35 -19.04
C GLN A 95 -79.61 18.95 -19.58
N ARG A 96 -78.47 18.74 -20.24
CA ARG A 96 -78.02 17.38 -20.60
C ARG A 96 -77.24 16.74 -19.45
N PRO A 97 -77.56 15.50 -19.04
CA PRO A 97 -76.83 14.81 -17.99
C PRO A 97 -75.43 14.41 -18.46
N ARG A 98 -74.44 14.46 -17.55
CA ARG A 98 -73.13 13.84 -17.78
C ARG A 98 -73.30 12.32 -17.76
N GLN A 99 -73.38 11.72 -18.94
CA GLN A 99 -73.21 10.27 -19.07
C GLN A 99 -71.74 9.93 -18.80
N LEU A 100 -71.41 9.54 -17.55
CA LEU A 100 -70.18 8.83 -17.28
C LEU A 100 -70.29 7.47 -17.97
N ALA A 101 -69.52 7.28 -19.05
CA ALA A 101 -69.37 5.99 -19.70
C ALA A 101 -68.62 5.04 -18.73
N LEU A 102 -69.39 4.26 -17.98
CA LEU A 102 -68.89 3.25 -17.03
C LEU A 102 -67.78 2.32 -17.59
N PRO A 103 -67.78 1.84 -18.86
CA PRO A 103 -66.74 0.91 -19.32
C PRO A 103 -65.31 1.49 -19.37
N GLU A 104 -65.14 2.79 -19.64
CA GLU A 104 -63.82 3.45 -19.72
C GLU A 104 -63.07 3.40 -18.37
N LEU A 105 -63.81 3.56 -17.26
CA LEU A 105 -63.23 3.55 -15.91
C LEU A 105 -62.73 2.16 -15.50
N PHE A 106 -63.40 1.09 -15.95
CA PHE A 106 -62.97 -0.29 -15.69
C PHE A 106 -61.69 -0.65 -16.46
N LEU A 107 -61.55 -0.18 -17.70
CA LEU A 107 -60.31 -0.33 -18.47
C LEU A 107 -59.12 0.41 -17.81
N GLY A 108 -59.35 1.64 -17.33
CA GLY A 108 -58.33 2.38 -16.57
C GLY A 108 -57.92 1.69 -15.26
N LEU A 109 -58.89 1.22 -14.46
CA LEU A 109 -58.62 0.52 -13.20
C LEU A 109 -57.90 -0.82 -13.39
N THR A 110 -58.27 -1.60 -14.41
CA THR A 110 -57.60 -2.88 -14.71
C THR A 110 -56.17 -2.66 -15.20
N ALA A 111 -55.91 -1.66 -16.05
CA ALA A 111 -54.56 -1.29 -16.46
C ALA A 111 -53.68 -0.88 -15.27
N ILE A 112 -54.20 -0.09 -14.33
CA ILE A 112 -53.48 0.29 -13.09
C ILE A 112 -53.21 -0.94 -12.22
N ALA A 113 -54.20 -1.83 -12.04
CA ALA A 113 -54.02 -3.05 -11.25
C ALA A 113 -52.90 -3.96 -11.82
N VAL A 114 -52.89 -4.15 -13.14
CA VAL A 114 -51.83 -4.91 -13.84
C VAL A 114 -50.46 -4.24 -13.68
N ALA A 115 -50.38 -2.91 -13.84
CA ALA A 115 -49.13 -2.17 -13.68
C ALA A 115 -48.56 -2.27 -12.25
N VAL A 116 -49.42 -2.21 -11.22
CA VAL A 116 -49.03 -2.39 -9.81
C VAL A 116 -48.51 -3.80 -9.56
N VAL A 117 -49.19 -4.84 -10.07
CA VAL A 117 -48.74 -6.24 -9.94
C VAL A 117 -47.40 -6.46 -10.64
N LEU A 118 -47.22 -5.96 -11.86
CA LEU A 118 -45.94 -6.07 -12.59
C LEU A 118 -44.80 -5.38 -11.81
N THR A 119 -45.04 -4.16 -11.33
CA THR A 119 -44.04 -3.38 -10.58
C THR A 119 -43.68 -4.07 -9.27
N ALA A 120 -44.68 -4.60 -8.53
CA ALA A 120 -44.45 -5.35 -7.30
C ALA A 120 -43.64 -6.64 -7.56
N HIS A 121 -43.90 -7.34 -8.66
CA HIS A 121 -43.18 -8.56 -9.02
C HIS A 121 -41.69 -8.28 -9.36
N ILE A 122 -41.42 -7.27 -10.18
CA ILE A 122 -40.05 -6.83 -10.52
C ILE A 122 -39.30 -6.38 -9.26
N PHE A 123 -39.96 -5.62 -8.38
CA PHE A 123 -39.37 -5.12 -7.13
C PHE A 123 -39.09 -6.24 -6.12
N ALA A 124 -39.99 -7.23 -6.01
CA ALA A 124 -39.80 -8.41 -5.18
C ALA A 124 -38.61 -9.27 -5.65
N GLY A 125 -38.50 -9.54 -6.96
CA GLY A 125 -37.34 -10.22 -7.55
C GLY A 125 -36.03 -9.48 -7.27
N THR A 126 -36.01 -8.16 -7.51
CA THR A 126 -34.85 -7.30 -7.22
C THR A 126 -34.41 -7.38 -5.75
N ILE A 127 -35.36 -7.37 -4.80
CA ILE A 127 -35.04 -7.50 -3.36
C ILE A 127 -34.51 -8.90 -3.02
N HIS A 128 -35.03 -9.95 -3.65
CA HIS A 128 -34.61 -11.33 -3.43
C HIS A 128 -33.16 -11.54 -3.92
N ASP A 129 -32.85 -11.11 -5.15
CA ASP A 129 -31.50 -11.20 -5.73
C ASP A 129 -30.47 -10.38 -4.91
N VAL A 130 -30.86 -9.19 -4.45
CA VAL A 130 -30.02 -8.34 -3.58
C VAL A 130 -29.81 -8.94 -2.19
N ARG A 131 -30.69 -9.83 -1.71
CA ARG A 131 -30.49 -10.57 -0.46
C ARG A 131 -29.55 -11.77 -0.63
N HIS A 132 -29.73 -12.59 -1.67
CA HIS A 132 -28.82 -13.70 -1.93
C HIS A 132 -27.41 -13.26 -2.39
N SER A 133 -27.27 -12.07 -2.98
CA SER A 133 -25.97 -11.47 -3.33
C SER A 133 -25.09 -11.03 -2.14
N ARG A 134 -25.48 -11.33 -0.90
CA ARG A 134 -24.79 -10.92 0.35
C ARG A 134 -24.11 -12.06 1.11
N ASP A 135 -24.41 -13.31 0.77
CA ASP A 135 -23.79 -14.46 1.42
C ASP A 135 -22.29 -14.43 1.11
N THR A 136 -21.49 -14.17 2.14
CA THR A 136 -20.06 -13.92 2.03
C THR A 136 -19.30 -14.62 3.15
N LEU A 137 -18.12 -15.13 2.82
CA LEU A 137 -17.22 -15.81 3.75
C LEU A 137 -15.93 -15.00 3.86
N SER A 138 -15.65 -14.48 5.06
CA SER A 138 -14.40 -13.78 5.36
C SER A 138 -13.45 -14.70 6.11
N VAL A 139 -12.21 -14.76 5.64
CA VAL A 139 -11.13 -15.60 6.18
C VAL A 139 -9.83 -14.83 6.22
N THR A 140 -8.90 -15.29 7.05
CA THR A 140 -7.54 -14.77 7.12
C THR A 140 -6.56 -15.88 6.79
N GLY A 141 -5.67 -15.65 5.83
CA GLY A 141 -4.48 -16.46 5.55
C GLY A 141 -3.22 -15.79 6.08
N SER A 142 -2.19 -16.59 6.37
CA SER A 142 -0.95 -16.16 7.01
C SER A 142 0.20 -17.08 6.63
N ALA A 143 1.05 -16.64 5.69
CA ALA A 143 2.20 -17.42 5.25
C ALA A 143 3.53 -16.86 5.78
N ARG A 144 4.49 -17.77 5.92
CA ARG A 144 5.87 -17.52 6.33
C ARG A 144 6.81 -17.95 5.20
N VAL A 145 7.68 -17.06 4.76
CA VAL A 145 8.76 -17.39 3.81
C VAL A 145 10.11 -17.22 4.51
N PRO A 146 10.91 -18.29 4.64
CA PRO A 146 12.24 -18.19 5.21
C PRO A 146 13.20 -17.49 4.23
N ILE A 147 14.00 -16.56 4.75
CA ILE A 147 15.12 -15.94 4.06
C ILE A 147 16.37 -15.97 4.93
N ASP A 148 17.52 -15.82 4.28
CA ASP A 148 18.81 -15.63 4.94
C ASP A 148 19.41 -14.26 4.57
N ALA A 149 20.18 -13.71 5.49
CA ALA A 149 21.00 -12.55 5.23
C ALA A 149 22.18 -12.92 4.32
N ASN A 150 22.41 -12.10 3.30
CA ASN A 150 23.49 -12.27 2.33
C ASN A 150 24.39 -11.03 2.21
N LEU A 151 24.19 -10.05 3.10
CA LEU A 151 24.96 -8.82 3.21
C LEU A 151 25.11 -8.45 4.70
N ALA A 152 26.35 -8.31 5.16
CA ALA A 152 26.66 -7.71 6.46
C ALA A 152 27.04 -6.24 6.26
N ARG A 153 26.40 -5.36 7.05
CA ARG A 153 26.82 -3.97 7.28
C ARG A 153 27.36 -3.85 8.70
N TRP A 154 28.52 -3.25 8.86
CA TRP A 154 29.13 -3.01 10.17
C TRP A 154 29.84 -1.66 10.19
N SER A 155 29.65 -0.89 11.25
CA SER A 155 30.25 0.43 11.41
C SER A 155 31.26 0.44 12.55
N LEU A 156 32.37 1.15 12.36
CA LEU A 156 33.37 1.41 13.38
C LEU A 156 33.61 2.92 13.47
N ALA A 157 33.24 3.52 14.59
CA ALA A 157 33.53 4.92 14.87
C ALA A 157 34.95 5.05 15.45
N VAL A 158 35.82 5.79 14.77
CA VAL A 158 37.18 6.14 15.25
C VAL A 158 37.14 7.58 15.74
N ALA A 159 37.42 7.86 17.02
CA ALA A 159 37.09 9.15 17.65
C ALA A 159 38.18 9.84 18.52
N PRO A 160 39.48 9.76 18.18
CA PRO A 160 40.58 10.17 19.04
C PRO A 160 40.49 11.62 19.53
N GLN A 161 40.92 11.81 20.79
CA GLN A 161 40.88 13.09 21.49
C GLN A 161 42.27 13.68 21.69
N ALA A 162 42.43 14.99 21.44
CA ALA A 162 43.69 15.69 21.71
C ALA A 162 43.49 17.13 22.25
N SER A 163 44.59 17.73 22.72
CA SER A 163 44.60 19.12 23.21
C SER A 163 44.54 20.18 22.10
N SER A 164 44.64 19.80 20.82
CA SER A 164 44.36 20.70 19.70
C SER A 164 43.73 19.95 18.51
N ARG A 165 42.88 20.63 17.74
CA ARG A 165 42.21 20.08 16.54
C ARG A 165 43.22 19.46 15.56
N ALA A 166 44.35 20.13 15.33
CA ALA A 166 45.40 19.63 14.45
C ALA A 166 46.11 18.36 14.97
N LYS A 167 46.22 18.19 16.30
CA LYS A 167 46.73 16.94 16.89
C LYS A 167 45.72 15.81 16.73
N ALA A 168 44.44 16.06 17.04
CA ALA A 168 43.37 15.07 16.90
C ALA A 168 43.18 14.62 15.44
N ALA A 169 43.15 15.54 14.48
CA ALA A 169 43.05 15.22 13.05
C ALA A 169 44.25 14.41 12.52
N ARG A 170 45.47 14.67 13.01
CA ARG A 170 46.65 13.83 12.69
C ARG A 170 46.58 12.45 13.33
N GLN A 171 46.02 12.35 14.53
CA GLN A 171 45.82 11.07 15.20
C GLN A 171 44.77 10.22 14.46
N LEU A 172 43.61 10.81 14.15
CA LEU A 172 42.55 10.18 13.35
C LEU A 172 43.09 9.62 12.03
N ARG A 173 43.87 10.40 11.26
CA ARG A 173 44.46 9.92 10.00
C ARG A 173 45.33 8.67 10.16
N ARG A 174 46.03 8.51 11.29
CA ARG A 174 46.83 7.31 11.60
C ARG A 174 45.94 6.15 12.05
N GLU A 175 45.02 6.41 12.96
CA GLU A 175 44.10 5.41 13.50
C GLU A 175 43.16 4.85 12.42
N SER A 176 42.49 5.70 11.62
CA SER A 176 41.64 5.26 10.51
C SER A 176 42.42 4.47 9.44
N ALA A 177 43.69 4.82 9.18
CA ALA A 177 44.54 4.04 8.29
C ALA A 177 44.86 2.66 8.89
N TYR A 178 45.14 2.61 10.19
CA TYR A 178 45.43 1.37 10.91
C TYR A 178 44.19 0.45 11.01
N VAL A 179 43.00 1.00 11.25
CA VAL A 179 41.70 0.27 11.22
C VAL A 179 41.47 -0.33 9.83
N ARG A 180 41.61 0.46 8.76
CA ARG A 180 41.47 -0.03 7.37
C ARG A 180 42.49 -1.13 7.05
N ASP A 181 43.71 -1.03 7.56
CA ASP A 181 44.74 -2.04 7.38
C ASP A 181 44.45 -3.33 8.16
N PHE A 182 43.87 -3.23 9.35
CA PHE A 182 43.36 -4.37 10.12
C PHE A 182 42.22 -5.09 9.40
N LEU A 183 41.20 -4.35 8.93
CA LEU A 183 40.09 -4.90 8.16
C LEU A 183 40.58 -5.61 6.88
N ARG A 184 41.52 -5.00 6.15
CA ARG A 184 42.14 -5.61 4.96
C ARG A 184 42.92 -6.89 5.29
N LYS A 185 43.72 -6.89 6.37
CA LYS A 185 44.45 -8.09 6.85
C LYS A 185 43.52 -9.20 7.32
N ALA A 186 42.30 -8.87 7.75
CA ALA A 186 41.28 -9.84 8.12
C ALA A 186 40.55 -10.47 6.91
N GLY A 187 40.80 -9.99 5.68
CA GLY A 187 40.21 -10.52 4.43
C GLY A 187 39.16 -9.62 3.80
N ILE A 188 38.78 -8.51 4.43
CA ILE A 188 37.74 -7.59 3.91
C ILE A 188 38.33 -6.78 2.74
N PRO A 189 37.73 -6.82 1.52
CA PRO A 189 38.25 -6.11 0.37
C PRO A 189 38.10 -4.58 0.56
N SER A 190 39.03 -3.80 0.01
CA SER A 190 38.99 -2.33 0.11
C SER A 190 37.75 -1.71 -0.52
N THR A 191 37.14 -2.35 -1.52
CA THR A 191 35.88 -1.93 -2.15
C THR A 191 34.66 -2.08 -1.25
N ALA A 192 34.75 -2.88 -0.18
CA ALA A 192 33.70 -3.03 0.83
C ALA A 192 33.86 -2.05 2.00
N ILE A 193 34.90 -1.21 2.03
CA ILE A 193 35.21 -0.29 3.13
C ILE A 193 35.00 1.16 2.67
N SER A 194 33.96 1.81 3.19
CA SER A 194 33.68 3.23 3.02
C SER A 194 34.15 4.04 4.25
N LEU A 195 34.51 5.31 4.02
CA LEU A 195 34.87 6.26 5.06
C LEU A 195 33.88 7.42 5.03
N SER A 196 33.28 7.75 6.17
CA SER A 196 32.35 8.88 6.28
C SER A 196 33.08 10.22 6.31
N VAL A 197 32.30 11.32 6.28
CA VAL A 197 32.83 12.67 6.44
C VAL A 197 33.38 12.86 7.85
N VAL A 198 34.58 13.43 7.96
CA VAL A 198 35.22 13.71 9.26
C VAL A 198 34.40 14.75 10.03
N GLN A 199 34.01 14.41 11.26
CA GLN A 199 33.33 15.30 12.19
C GLN A 199 34.30 15.82 13.24
N THR A 200 33.97 16.93 13.90
CA THR A 200 34.80 17.52 14.96
C THR A 200 33.91 18.07 16.07
N SER A 201 34.18 17.65 17.31
CA SER A 201 33.51 18.15 18.51
C SER A 201 34.52 18.76 19.48
N THR A 202 34.04 19.66 20.34
CA THR A 202 34.85 20.30 21.38
C THR A 202 34.31 19.87 22.74
N ILE A 203 35.13 19.17 23.52
CA ILE A 203 34.79 18.60 24.82
C ILE A 203 35.37 19.51 25.89
N VAL A 204 34.53 20.18 26.68
CA VAL A 204 34.97 21.04 27.79
C VAL A 204 34.67 20.34 29.11
N THR A 205 35.71 19.86 29.79
CA THR A 205 35.59 19.26 31.13
C THR A 205 35.80 20.34 32.20
N ARG A 206 34.90 20.41 33.19
CA ARG A 206 35.12 21.19 34.42
C ARG A 206 35.99 20.36 35.38
N LEU A 207 37.02 20.98 35.95
CA LEU A 207 37.91 20.40 36.96
C LEU A 207 37.75 21.15 38.29
N SER A 208 38.23 20.54 39.37
CA SER A 208 38.32 21.15 40.70
C SER A 208 38.99 22.53 40.66
N LYS A 209 38.59 23.43 41.57
CA LYS A 209 39.06 24.83 41.64
C LYS A 209 38.71 25.66 40.38
N HIS A 210 37.50 25.47 39.84
CA HIS A 210 36.94 26.21 38.69
C HIS A 210 37.78 26.16 37.39
N ARG A 211 38.68 25.18 37.23
CA ARG A 211 39.51 25.06 36.02
C ARG A 211 38.71 24.41 34.89
N LEU A 212 38.88 24.91 33.67
CA LEU A 212 38.32 24.30 32.45
C LEU A 212 39.44 23.58 31.68
N ARG A 213 39.15 22.37 31.19
CA ARG A 213 40.03 21.64 30.28
C ARG A 213 39.29 21.36 28.97
N THR A 214 39.72 22.03 27.92
CA THR A 214 39.21 21.80 26.55
C THR A 214 40.02 20.69 25.89
N ARG A 215 39.30 19.72 25.31
CA ARG A 215 39.82 18.72 24.36
C ARG A 215 39.03 18.84 23.06
N TYR A 216 39.63 18.38 21.97
CA TYR A 216 38.98 18.26 20.68
C TYR A 216 38.94 16.78 20.31
N SER A 217 37.75 16.25 20.06
CA SER A 217 37.57 14.94 19.44
C SER A 217 37.33 15.17 17.96
N VAL A 218 37.98 14.37 17.12
CA VAL A 218 37.78 14.38 15.68
C VAL A 218 37.45 12.95 15.31
N SER A 219 36.25 12.74 14.79
CA SER A 219 35.70 11.40 14.54
C SER A 219 35.51 11.14 13.05
N GLN A 220 35.65 9.86 12.67
CA GLN A 220 35.29 9.35 11.36
C GLN A 220 34.74 7.94 11.50
N GLU A 221 33.72 7.64 10.72
CA GLU A 221 33.09 6.32 10.67
C GLU A 221 33.71 5.51 9.54
N VAL A 222 34.07 4.27 9.83
CA VAL A 222 34.50 3.27 8.87
C VAL A 222 33.33 2.30 8.70
N GLU A 223 32.61 2.39 7.58
CA GLU A 223 31.53 1.46 7.25
C GLU A 223 32.09 0.31 6.42
N VAL A 224 31.71 -0.91 6.77
CA VAL A 224 31.98 -2.15 6.05
C VAL A 224 30.67 -2.68 5.51
N SER A 225 30.60 -2.95 4.21
CA SER A 225 29.43 -3.53 3.54
C SER A 225 29.87 -4.67 2.61
N THR A 226 29.63 -5.92 3.01
CA THR A 226 30.16 -7.10 2.30
C THR A 226 29.23 -8.30 2.38
N ARG A 227 29.31 -9.19 1.38
CA ARG A 227 28.61 -10.50 1.39
C ARG A 227 29.34 -11.56 2.22
N GLN A 228 30.57 -11.29 2.66
CA GLN A 228 31.39 -12.21 3.46
C GLN A 228 31.06 -12.09 4.96
N ILE A 229 29.87 -12.55 5.36
CA ILE A 229 29.34 -12.36 6.72
C ILE A 229 30.27 -12.99 7.79
N ASP A 230 30.72 -14.23 7.57
CA ASP A 230 31.59 -14.95 8.51
C ASP A 230 32.92 -14.23 8.75
N VAL A 231 33.46 -13.58 7.72
CA VAL A 231 34.69 -12.79 7.80
C VAL A 231 34.47 -11.55 8.67
N VAL A 232 33.32 -10.89 8.57
CA VAL A 232 32.98 -9.72 9.40
C VAL A 232 32.84 -10.12 10.87
N GLU A 233 32.08 -11.18 11.17
CA GLU A 233 31.92 -11.66 12.55
C GLU A 233 33.25 -12.10 13.18
N ALA A 234 34.04 -12.91 12.48
CA ALA A 234 35.36 -13.31 12.92
C ALA A 234 36.34 -12.12 13.05
N THR A 235 36.05 -10.97 12.44
CA THR A 235 36.83 -9.73 12.60
C THR A 235 36.33 -8.91 13.78
N ALA A 236 35.02 -8.85 14.01
CA ALA A 236 34.40 -8.16 15.13
C ALA A 236 34.84 -8.74 16.49
N THR A 237 34.96 -10.07 16.62
CA THR A 237 35.49 -10.70 17.84
C THR A 237 36.95 -10.33 18.14
N ARG A 238 37.74 -9.98 17.11
CA ARG A 238 39.15 -9.58 17.23
C ARG A 238 39.36 -8.08 17.43
N ILE A 239 38.29 -7.27 17.52
CA ILE A 239 38.39 -5.81 17.58
C ILE A 239 39.18 -5.29 18.79
N GLY A 240 39.22 -6.06 19.89
CA GLY A 240 40.02 -5.75 21.08
C GLY A 240 41.50 -5.52 20.79
N GLN A 241 42.05 -6.16 19.75
CA GLN A 241 43.45 -5.98 19.31
C GLN A 241 43.76 -4.56 18.79
N LEU A 242 42.73 -3.77 18.46
CA LEU A 242 42.87 -2.35 18.13
C LEU A 242 42.95 -1.50 19.41
N LEU A 243 42.09 -1.79 20.38
CA LEU A 243 42.06 -1.12 21.69
C LEU A 243 43.38 -1.34 22.45
N GLU A 244 43.91 -2.56 22.44
CA GLU A 244 45.23 -2.91 23.00
C GLU A 244 46.38 -2.09 22.42
N ARG A 245 46.25 -1.63 21.18
CA ARG A 245 47.24 -0.80 20.46
C ARG A 245 46.96 0.70 20.59
N GLY A 246 46.03 1.10 21.46
CA GLY A 246 45.71 2.50 21.75
C GLY A 246 44.90 3.20 20.65
N VAL A 247 44.16 2.45 19.83
CA VAL A 247 43.24 3.00 18.81
C VAL A 247 41.90 3.30 19.47
N ASP A 248 41.40 4.54 19.36
CA ASP A 248 40.12 4.95 19.95
C ASP A 248 38.96 4.57 19.01
N VAL A 249 38.60 3.29 19.01
CA VAL A 249 37.59 2.69 18.11
C VAL A 249 36.40 2.10 18.88
N SER A 250 35.20 2.45 18.43
CA SER A 250 33.92 1.95 18.96
C SER A 250 33.13 1.23 17.85
N PRO A 251 33.02 -0.11 17.88
CA PRO A 251 32.24 -0.87 16.91
C PRO A 251 30.74 -0.77 17.19
N SER A 252 29.93 -0.67 16.14
CA SER A 252 28.48 -0.87 16.20
C SER A 252 28.14 -2.36 16.23
N PRO A 253 26.90 -2.73 16.60
CA PRO A 253 26.35 -4.04 16.25
C PRO A 253 26.42 -4.28 14.73
N ILE A 254 26.64 -5.53 14.32
CA ILE A 254 26.58 -5.94 12.91
C ILE A 254 25.11 -5.98 12.50
N GLN A 255 24.81 -5.39 11.35
CA GLN A 255 23.50 -5.46 10.69
C GLN A 255 23.54 -6.51 9.59
N TYR A 256 22.70 -7.53 9.71
CA TYR A 256 22.50 -8.57 8.72
C TYR A 256 21.32 -8.18 7.83
N LEU A 257 21.57 -8.08 6.52
CA LEU A 257 20.63 -7.63 5.51
C LEU A 257 20.48 -8.70 4.42
N SER A 258 19.31 -8.77 3.79
CA SER A 258 19.05 -9.66 2.66
C SER A 258 18.63 -8.86 1.44
N THR A 259 19.32 -9.04 0.32
CA THR A 259 18.94 -8.40 -0.96
C THR A 259 17.65 -8.97 -1.54
N GLU A 260 17.20 -10.13 -1.05
CA GLU A 260 16.03 -10.85 -1.58
C GLU A 260 14.73 -10.50 -0.83
N LEU A 261 14.80 -9.62 0.17
CA LEU A 261 13.67 -9.25 1.02
C LEU A 261 12.43 -8.80 0.24
N THR A 262 12.59 -8.05 -0.85
CA THR A 262 11.47 -7.61 -1.69
C THR A 262 10.79 -8.79 -2.39
N LYS A 263 11.54 -9.77 -2.86
CA LYS A 263 11.02 -10.98 -3.50
C LYS A 263 10.27 -11.83 -2.46
N ALA A 264 10.89 -12.10 -1.32
CA ALA A 264 10.28 -12.88 -0.24
C ALA A 264 8.99 -12.26 0.32
N LYS A 265 8.86 -10.92 0.33
CA LYS A 265 7.60 -10.24 0.66
C LYS A 265 6.49 -10.54 -0.37
N LEU A 266 6.81 -10.59 -1.66
CA LEU A 266 5.84 -10.96 -2.69
C LEU A 266 5.48 -12.45 -2.63
N ASP A 267 6.48 -13.32 -2.44
CA ASP A 267 6.29 -14.76 -2.29
C ASP A 267 5.42 -15.07 -1.05
N ALA A 268 5.66 -14.41 0.08
CA ALA A 268 4.84 -14.54 1.29
C ALA A 268 3.41 -14.01 1.10
N LEU A 269 3.23 -12.91 0.37
CA LEU A 269 1.91 -12.38 0.05
C LEU A 269 1.11 -13.35 -0.85
N ALA A 270 1.76 -13.95 -1.84
CA ALA A 270 1.15 -14.95 -2.70
C ALA A 270 0.72 -16.19 -1.90
N ALA A 271 1.62 -16.76 -1.10
CA ALA A 271 1.33 -17.91 -0.25
C ALA A 271 0.23 -17.61 0.79
N ALA A 272 0.22 -16.42 1.41
CA ALA A 272 -0.84 -16.04 2.35
C ALA A 272 -2.21 -15.90 1.67
N THR A 273 -2.24 -15.48 0.40
CA THR A 273 -3.47 -15.37 -0.41
C THR A 273 -3.98 -16.74 -0.83
N GLU A 274 -3.10 -17.65 -1.25
CA GLU A 274 -3.42 -19.04 -1.55
C GLU A 274 -3.96 -19.78 -0.32
N GLU A 275 -3.31 -19.60 0.82
CA GLU A 275 -3.73 -20.22 2.07
C GLU A 275 -5.07 -19.66 2.58
N ALA A 276 -5.31 -18.34 2.46
CA ALA A 276 -6.61 -17.75 2.72
C ALA A 276 -7.70 -18.41 1.86
N ARG A 277 -7.44 -18.58 0.56
CA ARG A 277 -8.36 -19.26 -0.35
C ARG A 277 -8.61 -20.70 0.08
N HIS A 278 -7.57 -21.48 0.36
CA HIS A 278 -7.68 -22.88 0.78
C HIS A 278 -8.51 -23.01 2.08
N ARG A 279 -8.30 -22.13 3.08
CA ARG A 279 -9.15 -22.08 4.28
C ARG A 279 -10.62 -21.80 3.95
N ALA A 280 -10.92 -20.89 3.02
CA ALA A 280 -12.29 -20.64 2.58
C ALA A 280 -12.93 -21.85 1.88
N GLU A 281 -12.16 -22.58 1.06
CA GLU A 281 -12.63 -23.80 0.38
C GLU A 281 -12.96 -24.92 1.37
N ILE A 282 -12.13 -25.15 2.39
CA ILE A 282 -12.41 -26.10 3.47
C ILE A 282 -13.69 -25.73 4.23
N LEU A 283 -13.80 -24.47 4.66
CA LEU A 283 -14.94 -23.99 5.45
C LEU A 283 -16.25 -24.10 4.66
N ILE A 284 -16.28 -23.71 3.39
CA ILE A 284 -17.53 -23.73 2.62
C ILE A 284 -17.95 -25.15 2.23
N HIS A 285 -16.99 -26.07 1.99
CA HIS A 285 -17.28 -27.48 1.78
C HIS A 285 -17.96 -28.11 3.01
N GLY A 286 -17.47 -27.81 4.21
CA GLY A 286 -18.10 -28.25 5.46
C GLY A 286 -19.51 -27.68 5.70
N LEU A 287 -19.87 -26.57 5.03
CA LEU A 287 -21.19 -25.94 5.08
C LEU A 287 -22.10 -26.35 3.90
N GLY A 288 -21.66 -27.27 3.03
CA GLY A 288 -22.42 -27.75 1.87
C GLY A 288 -22.57 -26.74 0.73
N GLY A 289 -21.80 -25.66 0.72
CA GLY A 289 -21.82 -24.63 -0.33
C GLY A 289 -20.63 -24.72 -1.30
N LYS A 290 -20.53 -23.73 -2.19
CA LYS A 290 -19.42 -23.55 -3.14
C LYS A 290 -18.80 -22.16 -3.00
N LEU A 291 -17.46 -22.10 -3.06
CA LEU A 291 -16.75 -20.83 -3.03
C LEU A 291 -16.98 -20.03 -4.31
N GLY A 292 -17.32 -18.76 -4.17
CA GLY A 292 -17.45 -17.80 -5.25
C GLY A 292 -16.14 -17.07 -5.56
N ARG A 293 -16.27 -15.91 -6.21
CA ARG A 293 -15.14 -15.00 -6.46
C ARG A 293 -14.75 -14.26 -5.19
N MET A 294 -13.51 -13.79 -5.12
CA MET A 294 -13.08 -12.83 -4.10
C MET A 294 -13.80 -11.49 -4.36
N ARG A 295 -14.41 -10.92 -3.32
CA ARG A 295 -15.07 -9.60 -3.34
C ARG A 295 -14.19 -8.49 -2.78
N ASN A 296 -13.44 -8.80 -1.72
CA ASN A 296 -12.59 -7.86 -1.02
C ASN A 296 -11.33 -8.56 -0.50
N SER A 297 -10.25 -7.81 -0.37
CA SER A 297 -9.03 -8.26 0.28
C SER A 297 -8.37 -7.10 1.01
N SER A 298 -7.82 -7.37 2.18
CA SER A 298 -6.99 -6.45 2.95
C SER A 298 -5.69 -7.15 3.33
N GLN A 299 -4.57 -6.48 3.10
CA GLN A 299 -3.24 -6.98 3.44
C GLN A 299 -2.77 -6.36 4.76
N GLY A 300 -2.29 -7.19 5.68
CA GLY A 300 -1.63 -6.74 6.90
C GLY A 300 -0.20 -6.26 6.67
N VAL A 301 0.36 -5.56 7.66
CA VAL A 301 1.78 -5.18 7.65
C VAL A 301 2.69 -6.42 7.64
N PHE A 302 3.74 -6.39 6.81
CA PHE A 302 4.76 -7.43 6.79
C PHE A 302 5.54 -7.47 8.10
N GLN A 303 5.80 -8.66 8.62
CA GLN A 303 6.73 -8.88 9.73
C GLN A 303 7.99 -9.53 9.17
N VAL A 304 9.16 -8.97 9.45
CA VAL A 304 10.47 -9.57 9.16
C VAL A 304 11.15 -9.81 10.50
N THR A 305 11.02 -11.03 10.99
CA THR A 305 11.44 -11.42 12.34
C THR A 305 12.63 -12.39 12.27
N PRO A 306 13.34 -12.65 13.38
CA PRO A 306 14.25 -13.80 13.45
C PRO A 306 13.52 -15.10 13.07
N ARG A 307 14.27 -16.08 12.54
CA ARG A 307 13.78 -17.46 12.28
C ARG A 307 13.02 -18.00 13.47
N ASP A 308 11.83 -18.55 13.21
CA ASP A 308 10.92 -19.16 14.19
C ASP A 308 10.46 -18.26 15.35
N SER A 309 10.69 -16.94 15.26
CA SER A 309 10.14 -15.98 16.20
C SER A 309 8.60 -15.92 16.12
N THR A 310 7.97 -15.71 17.28
CA THR A 310 6.53 -15.43 17.44
C THR A 310 6.24 -13.94 17.65
N GLU A 311 7.25 -13.08 17.48
CA GLU A 311 7.12 -11.63 17.67
C GLU A 311 6.23 -11.01 16.57
N VAL A 312 5.32 -10.11 16.95
CA VAL A 312 4.38 -9.44 16.04
C VAL A 312 4.19 -7.98 16.45
N SER A 313 3.96 -7.10 15.48
CA SER A 313 3.70 -5.67 15.69
C SER A 313 2.67 -5.15 14.71
N ASP A 314 1.71 -4.35 15.19
CA ASP A 314 0.71 -3.66 14.37
C ASP A 314 1.34 -2.67 13.36
N TYR A 315 2.56 -2.22 13.62
CA TYR A 315 3.35 -1.34 12.74
C TYR A 315 4.33 -2.11 11.83
N GLY A 316 4.44 -3.43 12.00
CA GLY A 316 5.44 -4.28 11.36
C GLY A 316 6.76 -4.36 12.14
N ILE A 317 7.51 -5.43 11.88
CA ILE A 317 8.86 -5.65 12.42
C ILE A 317 9.84 -5.71 11.24
N SER A 318 11.04 -5.16 11.43
CA SER A 318 12.14 -5.22 10.46
C SER A 318 13.45 -5.57 11.15
N ASP A 319 13.63 -6.83 11.54
CA ASP A 319 14.87 -7.28 12.15
C ASP A 319 16.07 -7.06 11.22
N THR A 320 17.17 -6.60 11.81
CA THR A 320 18.50 -6.49 11.19
C THR A 320 19.59 -7.14 12.05
N SER A 321 19.24 -7.78 13.17
CA SER A 321 20.18 -8.35 14.14
C SER A 321 20.44 -9.85 13.96
N SER A 322 19.55 -10.57 13.26
CA SER A 322 19.66 -12.02 13.02
C SER A 322 20.12 -12.33 11.60
N ARG A 323 20.89 -13.43 11.41
CA ARG A 323 21.23 -13.95 10.08
C ARG A 323 20.01 -14.54 9.38
N GLU A 324 19.34 -15.46 10.06
CA GLU A 324 18.18 -16.20 9.57
C GLU A 324 16.89 -15.48 9.95
N LYS A 325 15.97 -15.30 8.99
CA LYS A 325 14.77 -14.50 9.19
C LYS A 325 13.56 -15.04 8.47
N ASP A 326 12.39 -14.80 9.06
CA ASP A 326 11.11 -15.15 8.48
C ASP A 326 10.37 -13.90 8.02
N VAL A 327 9.93 -13.90 6.77
CA VAL A 327 9.01 -12.90 6.22
C VAL A 327 7.60 -13.44 6.36
N ASN A 328 6.84 -12.89 7.32
CA ASN A 328 5.45 -13.26 7.54
C ASN A 328 4.53 -12.22 6.87
N ALA A 329 3.52 -12.71 6.16
CA ALA A 329 2.48 -11.90 5.52
C ALA A 329 1.10 -12.40 5.95
N VAL A 330 0.16 -11.49 6.18
CA VAL A 330 -1.22 -11.80 6.58
C VAL A 330 -2.18 -11.15 5.59
N VAL A 331 -3.17 -11.91 5.12
CA VAL A 331 -4.19 -11.46 4.15
C VAL A 331 -5.57 -11.84 4.65
N SER A 332 -6.42 -10.84 4.86
CA SER A 332 -7.85 -11.03 5.09
C SER A 332 -8.58 -10.97 3.75
N ALA A 333 -9.24 -12.05 3.35
CA ALA A 333 -9.98 -12.14 2.09
C ALA A 333 -11.46 -12.45 2.33
N THR A 334 -12.34 -11.79 1.59
CA THR A 334 -13.79 -12.00 1.63
C THR A 334 -14.25 -12.53 0.28
N PHE A 335 -14.92 -13.68 0.27
CA PHE A 335 -15.41 -14.36 -0.92
C PHE A 335 -16.94 -14.33 -0.98
N ASP A 336 -17.52 -14.26 -2.18
CA ASP A 336 -18.92 -14.59 -2.43
C ASP A 336 -19.15 -16.08 -2.08
N VAL A 337 -20.33 -16.42 -1.56
CA VAL A 337 -20.76 -17.80 -1.30
C VAL A 337 -21.94 -18.17 -2.21
N LYS A 338 -21.94 -19.39 -2.72
CA LYS A 338 -23.09 -19.98 -3.43
C LYS A 338 -23.58 -21.21 -2.65
N ARG A 339 -24.88 -21.29 -2.41
CA ARG A 339 -25.56 -22.53 -2.00
C ARG A 339 -25.96 -23.34 -3.24
#